data_AF-A0A9X4XD65-F1
#
_entry.id   AF-A0A9X4XD65-F1
#
_cell.length_a   1.000
_cell.length_b   1.000
_cell.length_c   1.000
_cell.angle_alpha   90.00
_cell.angle_beta   90.00
_cell.angle_gamma   90.00
#
_symmetry.space_group_name_H-M   'P 1'
#
loop_
_entity.id
_entity.type
_entity.pdbx_description
1 polymer ?
#
loop_
_entity_poly.entity_id
_entity_poly.type
_entity_poly.pdbx_seq_one_letter_code
_entity_poly.pdbx_strand_id
1 'polypeptide(L)'
;MCIKTYNQLMQRQESFLRKHYLFEMLIFEIYNTLQSFSPSSLNTVELFSELSPFLKARISFIMHSQTDASDLFKTHEEIIKYVADLLADKIFSIHVKNGGYYYEQVEK
;
A
#
# COMPACT_ATOMS: atom_id res chain seq x y z
N MET A 1 22.43 3.19 -12.41
CA MET A 1 21.02 3.16 -12.85
C MET A 1 20.20 3.73 -11.70
N CYS A 2 20.07 5.06 -11.63
CA CYS A 2 19.99 5.78 -10.35
C CYS A 2 18.86 6.82 -10.36
N ILE A 3 17.81 6.69 -9.56
CA ILE A 3 16.68 7.65 -9.43
C ILE A 3 15.71 7.68 -10.62
N LYS A 4 16.15 7.96 -11.86
CA LYS A 4 15.20 8.07 -13.01
C LYS A 4 14.42 6.78 -13.26
N THR A 5 15.10 5.64 -13.24
CA THR A 5 14.49 4.31 -13.42
C THR A 5 13.56 3.94 -12.26
N TYR A 6 13.92 4.34 -11.04
CA TYR A 6 13.10 4.12 -9.83
C TYR A 6 11.81 4.93 -9.88
N ASN A 7 11.89 6.21 -10.22
CA ASN A 7 10.70 7.07 -10.36
C ASN A 7 9.77 6.57 -11.49
N GLN A 8 10.33 6.10 -12.60
CA GLN A 8 9.55 5.48 -13.68
C GLN A 8 8.84 4.21 -13.21
N LEU A 9 9.50 3.37 -12.40
CA LEU A 9 8.88 2.18 -11.83
C LEU A 9 7.72 2.56 -10.90
N MET A 10 7.93 3.51 -9.98
CA MET A 10 6.89 4.00 -9.07
C MET A 10 5.68 4.54 -9.85
N GLN A 11 5.91 5.35 -10.90
CA GLN A 11 4.83 5.85 -11.76
C GLN A 11 4.07 4.73 -12.48
N ARG A 12 4.77 3.67 -12.92
CA ARG A 12 4.13 2.50 -13.53
C ARG A 12 3.29 1.71 -12.53
N GLN A 13 3.80 1.51 -11.31
CA GLN A 13 3.07 0.88 -10.22
C GLN A 13 1.80 1.68 -9.87
N GLU A 14 1.89 3.02 -9.75
CA GLU A 14 0.73 3.88 -9.53
C GLU A 14 -0.30 3.75 -10.66
N SER A 15 0.16 3.90 -11.91
CA SER A 15 -0.71 3.87 -13.09
C SER A 15 -1.42 2.53 -13.22
N PHE A 16 -0.72 1.44 -12.93
CA PHE A 16 -1.30 0.10 -12.91
C PHE A 16 -2.39 -0.03 -11.85
N LEU A 17 -2.13 0.37 -10.61
CA LEU A 17 -3.12 0.29 -9.54
C LEU A 17 -4.35 1.17 -9.82
N ARG A 18 -4.17 2.37 -10.40
CA ARG A 18 -5.27 3.25 -10.80
C ARG A 18 -6.09 2.66 -11.94
N LYS A 19 -5.44 2.12 -12.99
CA LYS A 19 -6.10 1.44 -14.12
C LYS A 19 -7.03 0.31 -13.65
N HIS A 20 -6.66 -0.36 -12.56
CA HIS A 20 -7.43 -1.46 -11.99
C HIS A 20 -8.36 -1.07 -10.82
N TYR A 21 -8.50 0.24 -10.56
CA TYR A 21 -9.30 0.84 -9.49
C TYR A 21 -8.86 0.46 -8.07
N LEU A 22 -7.63 -0.03 -7.88
CA LEU A 22 -7.12 -0.41 -6.57
C LEU A 22 -6.52 0.76 -5.80
N PHE A 23 -5.96 1.75 -6.47
CA PHE A 23 -5.11 2.75 -5.83
C PHE A 23 -5.85 3.55 -4.73
N GLU A 24 -6.98 4.16 -5.08
CA GLU A 24 -7.77 4.98 -4.17
C GLU A 24 -8.41 4.14 -3.06
N MET A 25 -8.86 2.92 -3.39
CA MET A 25 -9.45 2.02 -2.40
C MET A 25 -8.42 1.58 -1.36
N LEU A 26 -7.19 1.25 -1.79
CA LEU A 26 -6.13 0.85 -0.89
C LEU A 26 -5.64 2.01 -0.02
N ILE A 27 -5.57 3.24 -0.57
CA ILE A 27 -5.27 4.43 0.23
C ILE A 27 -6.26 4.55 1.39
N PHE A 28 -7.56 4.49 1.09
CA PHE A 28 -8.60 4.65 2.10
C PHE A 28 -8.57 3.53 3.14
N GLU A 29 -8.49 2.28 2.67
CA GLU A 29 -8.50 1.12 3.57
C GLU A 29 -7.28 1.12 4.50
N ILE A 30 -6.07 1.27 3.94
CA ILE A 30 -4.82 1.25 4.73
C ILE A 30 -4.80 2.41 5.73
N TYR A 31 -5.21 3.61 5.31
CA TYR A 31 -5.30 4.76 6.21
C TYR A 31 -6.25 4.48 7.39
N ASN A 32 -7.46 4.00 7.13
CA ASN A 32 -8.45 3.72 8.17
C ASN A 32 -8.02 2.58 9.08
N THR A 33 -7.38 1.54 8.54
CA THR A 33 -6.79 0.46 9.34
C THR A 33 -5.73 1.02 10.27
N LEU A 34 -4.77 1.80 9.78
CA LEU A 34 -3.74 2.40 10.62
C LEU A 34 -4.32 3.31 11.71
N GLN A 35 -5.32 4.12 11.36
CA GLN A 35 -6.02 4.97 12.32
C GLN A 35 -6.73 4.16 13.41
N SER A 36 -7.37 3.05 13.05
CA SER A 36 -8.12 2.18 13.98
C SER A 36 -7.22 1.42 14.93
N PHE A 37 -6.01 1.07 14.49
CA PHE A 37 -5.01 0.36 15.29
C PHE A 37 -4.03 1.29 16.02
N SER A 38 -4.14 2.60 15.81
CA SER A 38 -3.31 3.62 16.46
C SER A 38 -3.25 3.44 17.99
N PRO A 39 -2.06 3.52 18.62
CA PRO A 39 -0.75 3.84 18.06
C PRO A 39 0.06 2.58 17.66
N SER A 40 -0.58 1.42 17.53
CA SER A 40 0.10 0.16 17.21
C SER A 40 0.68 0.19 15.80
N SER A 41 1.90 -0.32 15.67
CA SER A 41 2.57 -0.46 14.37
C SER A 41 2.17 -1.76 13.70
N LEU A 42 1.74 -1.68 12.45
CA LEU A 42 1.38 -2.82 11.61
C LEU A 42 2.37 -2.98 10.47
N ASN A 43 2.89 -4.19 10.27
CA ASN A 43 3.69 -4.52 9.10
C ASN A 43 2.80 -4.79 7.87
N THR A 44 3.41 -5.01 6.69
CA THR A 44 2.68 -5.19 5.43
C THR A 44 1.83 -6.46 5.38
N VAL A 45 2.23 -7.52 6.12
CA VAL A 45 1.45 -8.77 6.22
C VAL A 45 0.21 -8.53 7.06
N GLU A 46 0.36 -7.83 8.19
CA GLU A 46 -0.75 -7.45 9.06
C GLU A 46 -1.72 -6.49 8.35
N LEU A 47 -1.20 -5.47 7.64
CA LEU A 47 -2.03 -4.59 6.83
C LEU A 47 -2.80 -5.36 5.74
N PHE A 48 -2.16 -6.32 5.07
CA PHE A 48 -2.85 -7.17 4.10
C PHE A 48 -3.92 -8.05 4.76
N SER A 49 -3.66 -8.59 5.97
CA SER A 49 -4.63 -9.40 6.70
C SER A 49 -5.84 -8.60 7.19
N GLU A 50 -5.68 -7.30 7.43
CA GLU A 50 -6.77 -6.43 7.88
C GLU A 50 -7.59 -5.81 6.73
N LEU A 51 -7.18 -5.94 5.47
CA LEU A 51 -7.98 -5.47 4.35
C LEU A 51 -9.35 -6.16 4.29
N SER A 52 -10.36 -5.48 3.73
CA SER A 52 -11.63 -6.13 3.41
C SER A 52 -11.45 -7.36 2.48
N PRO A 53 -12.29 -8.40 2.64
CA PRO A 53 -12.26 -9.59 1.78
C PRO A 53 -12.38 -9.25 0.29
N PHE A 54 -13.16 -8.22 -0.04
CA PHE A 54 -13.31 -7.72 -1.40
C PHE A 54 -11.97 -7.25 -1.99
N LEU A 55 -11.22 -6.42 -1.26
CA LEU A 55 -9.93 -5.92 -1.73
C LEU A 55 -8.91 -7.05 -1.86
N LYS A 56 -8.83 -7.98 -0.90
CA LYS A 56 -7.94 -9.14 -1.03
C LYS A 56 -8.25 -9.95 -2.29
N ALA A 57 -9.52 -10.28 -2.52
CA ALA A 57 -9.94 -11.01 -3.71
C ALA A 57 -9.62 -10.24 -5.00
N ARG A 58 -9.81 -8.91 -5.00
CA ARG A 58 -9.50 -8.04 -6.14
C ARG A 58 -8.00 -8.00 -6.43
N ILE A 59 -7.15 -7.85 -5.42
CA ILE A 59 -5.69 -7.91 -5.56
C ILE A 59 -5.29 -9.27 -6.12
N SER A 60 -5.77 -10.37 -5.53
CA SER A 60 -5.48 -11.72 -6.02
C SER A 60 -5.91 -11.90 -7.48
N PHE A 61 -7.11 -11.46 -7.85
CA PHE A 61 -7.56 -11.52 -9.23
C PHE A 61 -6.63 -10.77 -10.18
N ILE A 62 -6.24 -9.54 -9.86
CA ILE A 62 -5.36 -8.72 -10.71
C ILE A 62 -3.98 -9.35 -10.83
N MET A 63 -3.41 -9.82 -9.71
CA MET A 63 -2.09 -10.47 -9.68
C MET A 63 -2.03 -11.74 -10.55
N HIS A 64 -3.13 -12.48 -10.66
CA HIS A 64 -3.18 -13.69 -11.49
C HIS A 64 -3.62 -13.44 -12.94
N SER A 65 -4.43 -12.40 -13.19
CA SER A 65 -5.06 -12.17 -14.49
C SER A 65 -4.32 -11.18 -15.40
N GLN A 66 -3.49 -10.29 -14.83
CA GLN A 66 -2.78 -9.26 -15.59
C GLN A 66 -1.31 -9.65 -15.76
N THR A 67 -0.87 -9.77 -17.00
CA THR A 67 0.50 -10.25 -17.33
C THR A 67 1.59 -9.31 -16.82
N ASP A 68 1.31 -8.01 -16.82
CA ASP A 68 2.19 -6.95 -16.32
C ASP A 68 2.22 -6.83 -14.79
N ALA A 69 1.32 -7.49 -14.05
CA ALA A 69 1.30 -7.45 -12.60
C ALA A 69 2.61 -7.98 -12.01
N SER A 70 3.07 -9.15 -12.49
CA SER A 70 4.27 -9.82 -11.98
C SER A 70 5.59 -9.07 -12.24
N ASP A 71 5.60 -8.15 -13.22
CA ASP A 71 6.74 -7.27 -13.50
C ASP A 71 6.79 -6.07 -12.53
N LEU A 72 5.63 -5.67 -12.00
CA LEU A 72 5.47 -4.51 -11.14
C LEU A 72 5.44 -4.88 -9.65
N PHE A 73 4.86 -6.04 -9.32
CA PHE A 73 4.69 -6.54 -7.97
C PHE A 73 4.91 -8.06 -7.96
N LYS A 74 5.80 -8.53 -7.08
CA LYS A 74 6.12 -9.95 -6.90
C LYS A 74 5.16 -10.63 -5.92
N THR A 75 4.66 -9.90 -4.93
CA THR A 75 3.74 -10.43 -3.92
C THR A 75 2.58 -9.47 -3.66
N HIS A 76 1.53 -9.96 -2.98
CA HIS A 76 0.40 -9.13 -2.58
C HIS A 76 0.85 -8.04 -1.59
N GLU A 77 1.77 -8.36 -0.69
CA GLU A 77 2.33 -7.46 0.31
C GLU A 77 3.15 -6.34 -0.31
N GLU A 78 3.78 -6.54 -1.47
CA GLU A 78 4.47 -5.46 -2.18
C GLU A 78 3.53 -4.37 -2.68
N ILE A 79 2.29 -4.71 -3.04
CA ILE A 79 1.25 -3.71 -3.36
C ILE A 79 0.91 -2.90 -2.10
N ILE A 80 0.76 -3.58 -0.97
CA ILE A 80 0.44 -2.92 0.31
C ILE A 80 1.60 -2.03 0.75
N LYS A 81 2.83 -2.54 0.66
CA LYS A 81 4.06 -1.82 0.93
C LYS A 81 4.14 -0.54 0.10
N TYR A 82 3.92 -0.65 -1.21
CA TYR A 82 3.95 0.50 -2.10
C TYR A 82 2.97 1.60 -1.67
N VAL A 83 1.72 1.24 -1.38
CA VAL A 83 0.71 2.23 -0.95
C VAL A 83 1.01 2.78 0.45
N ALA A 84 1.43 1.94 1.39
CA ALA A 84 1.76 2.36 2.75
C ALA A 84 2.99 3.27 2.80
N ASP A 85 4.04 2.97 2.03
CA ASP A 85 5.23 3.82 1.87
C ASP A 85 4.83 5.19 1.29
N LEU A 86 3.94 5.22 0.27
CA LEU A 86 3.40 6.47 -0.28
C LEU A 86 2.60 7.28 0.74
N LEU A 87 1.81 6.62 1.58
CA LEU A 87 1.05 7.29 2.62
C LEU A 87 1.96 7.88 3.68
N ALA A 88 2.97 7.13 4.14
CA ALA A 88 3.96 7.62 5.10
C ALA A 88 4.79 8.80 4.56
N ASP A 89 5.09 8.82 3.26
CA ASP A 89 5.77 9.93 2.60
C ASP A 89 4.89 11.20 2.52
N LYS A 90 3.58 11.03 2.29
CA LYS A 90 2.66 12.15 1.99
C LYS A 90 1.81 12.63 3.16
N ILE A 91 1.59 11.80 4.18
CA ILE A 91 0.71 12.07 5.30
C ILE A 91 1.55 12.19 6.57
N PHE A 92 1.62 13.40 7.11
CA PHE A 92 2.44 13.71 8.29
C PHE A 92 2.13 12.85 9.51
N SER A 93 0.87 12.40 9.68
CA SER A 93 0.44 11.57 10.80
C SER A 93 0.73 10.08 10.65
N ILE A 94 1.32 9.63 9.53
CA ILE A 94 1.68 8.22 9.32
C ILE A 94 3.20 8.10 9.36
N HIS A 95 3.69 7.21 10.21
CA HIS A 95 5.11 7.03 10.46
C HIS A 95 5.53 5.58 10.29
N VAL A 96 6.81 5.39 9.98
CA VAL A 96 7.44 4.07 9.85
C VAL A 96 8.29 3.78 11.09
N LYS A 97 8.06 2.65 11.75
CA LYS A 97 8.86 2.19 12.90
C LYS A 97 9.00 0.68 12.88
N ASN A 98 10.23 0.20 13.07
CA ASN A 98 10.56 -1.24 13.11
C ASN A 98 10.03 -2.05 11.91
N GLY A 99 9.99 -1.46 10.71
CA GLY A 99 9.49 -2.11 9.50
C GLY A 99 7.96 -2.19 9.39
N GLY A 100 7.22 -1.56 10.31
CA GLY A 100 5.78 -1.36 10.22
C GLY A 100 5.40 0.12 10.15
N TYR A 101 4.11 0.35 9.95
CA TYR A 101 3.49 1.66 9.81
C TYR A 101 2.54 1.86 10.99
N TYR A 102 2.51 3.05 11.56
CA TYR A 102 1.53 3.42 12.58
C TYR A 102 1.00 4.82 12.30
N TYR A 103 -0.24 5.04 12.75
CA TYR A 103 -0.83 6.36 12.77
C TYR A 103 -0.54 7.02 14.13
N GLU A 104 -0.08 8.28 14.12
CA GLU A 104 0.11 9.10 15.30
C GLU A 104 -1.06 10.09 15.42
N GLN A 105 -1.83 9.96 16.49
CA GLN A 105 -2.89 10.91 16.81
C GLN A 105 -2.26 12.24 17.21
N VAL A 106 -2.42 13.24 16.35
CA VAL A 106 -2.10 14.63 16.70
C VAL A 106 -3.18 15.10 17.67
N GLU A 107 -2.86 15.14 18.97
CA GLU A 107 -3.71 15.80 19.97
C GLU A 107 -3.88 17.27 19.57
N LYS A 108 -5.13 17.75 19.50
CA LYS A 108 -5.47 19.15 19.24
C LYS A 108 -5.54 19.94 20.53
#